data_AF-A0A924MXW9-F1
#
_entry.id   AF-A0A924MXW9-F1
#
_cell.length_a   1.000
_cell.length_b   1.000
_cell.length_c   1.000
_cell.angle_alpha   90.00
_cell.angle_beta   90.00
_cell.angle_gamma   90.00
#
_symmetry.space_group_name_H-M   'P 1'
#
loop_
_entity.id
_entity.type
_entity.pdbx_description
1 polymer ?
#
loop_
_entity_poly.entity_id
_entity_poly.type
_entity_poly.pdbx_seq_one_letter_code
_entity_poly.pdbx_strand_id
1 'polypeptide(L)' 'GGMLQGAAPYGLLNEPQPVMGADSDFDRRISRDEAIRAARSRFTLLDSDGDGRLRLAELPRTPAQGRGEDPPRTPPTRR' A
#
# COMPACT_ATOMS: atom_id res chain seq x y z
N GLY A 1 -10.24 1.96 -16.72
CA GLY A 1 -9.39 2.23 -15.53
C GLY A 1 -9.57 1.08 -14.56
N GLY A 2 -8.50 0.37 -14.21
CA GLY A 2 -8.57 -0.82 -13.37
C GLY A 2 -9.02 -0.47 -11.94
N MET A 3 -10.02 -1.18 -11.43
CA MET A 3 -10.42 -1.07 -10.03
C MET A 3 -9.26 -1.53 -9.14
N LEU A 4 -8.95 -0.74 -8.09
CA LEU A 4 -8.04 -1.17 -7.03
C LEU A 4 -8.59 -2.42 -6.35
N GLN A 5 -7.75 -3.42 -6.13
CA GLN A 5 -8.14 -4.72 -5.58
C GLN A 5 -7.49 -4.98 -4.22
N GLY A 6 -8.20 -5.71 -3.36
CA GLY A 6 -7.70 -6.12 -2.05
C GLY A 6 -7.29 -4.92 -1.20
N ALA A 7 -6.08 -4.97 -0.63
CA ALA A 7 -5.57 -3.95 0.27
C ALA A 7 -5.03 -2.69 -0.42
N ALA A 8 -4.90 -2.70 -1.77
CA ALA A 8 -4.28 -1.62 -2.53
C ALA A 8 -4.84 -0.20 -2.25
N PRO A 9 -6.14 0.02 -1.99
CA PRO A 9 -6.64 1.36 -1.66
C PRO A 9 -6.06 1.97 -0.38
N TYR A 10 -5.60 1.13 0.55
CA TYR A 10 -5.14 1.54 1.88
C TYR A 10 -3.63 1.36 2.06
N GLY A 11 -2.96 0.72 1.10
CA GLY A 11 -1.52 0.50 1.12
C GLY A 11 -0.74 1.77 0.77
N LEU A 12 0.40 1.95 1.45
CA LEU A 12 1.44 2.91 1.05
C LEU A 12 2.17 2.41 -0.21
N LEU A 13 2.20 1.08 -0.40
CA LEU A 13 2.70 0.42 -1.59
C LEU A 13 1.54 -0.24 -2.33
N ASN A 14 1.62 -0.31 -3.65
CA ASN A 14 0.60 -0.92 -4.48
C ASN A 14 0.71 -2.46 -4.46
N GLU A 15 0.48 -3.05 -3.29
CA GLU A 15 0.44 -4.49 -3.06
C GLU A 15 -1.00 -4.93 -2.82
N PRO A 16 -1.68 -5.54 -3.81
CA PRO A 16 -3.09 -5.93 -3.67
C PRO A 16 -3.32 -6.99 -2.58
N GLN A 17 -2.35 -7.90 -2.39
CA GLN A 17 -2.45 -9.05 -1.49
C GLN A 17 -1.20 -9.14 -0.59
N PRO A 18 -1.02 -8.22 0.38
CA PRO A 18 0.24 -8.11 1.13
C PRO A 18 0.52 -9.29 2.06
N VAL A 19 -0.52 -10.02 2.48
CA VAL A 19 -0.41 -11.25 3.27
C VAL A 19 0.02 -12.41 2.37
N MET A 20 -0.75 -12.72 1.32
CA MET A 20 -0.39 -13.81 0.39
C MET A 20 0.95 -13.56 -0.31
N GLY A 21 1.29 -12.30 -0.63
CA GLY A 21 2.58 -11.96 -1.23
C GLY A 21 3.77 -12.10 -0.27
N ALA A 22 3.54 -12.25 1.03
CA ALA A 22 4.60 -12.50 2.01
C ALA A 22 4.84 -14.01 2.24
N ASP A 23 3.85 -14.86 1.97
CA ASP A 23 3.96 -16.33 1.99
C ASP A 23 4.81 -16.77 0.80
N SER A 24 6.09 -17.04 1.06
CA SER A 24 7.10 -17.27 0.03
C SER A 24 7.31 -18.74 -0.27
N ASP A 25 6.97 -19.62 0.68
CA ASP A 25 7.01 -21.07 0.51
C ASP A 25 5.65 -21.67 0.13
N PHE A 26 4.60 -20.85 0.05
CA PHE A 26 3.24 -21.19 -0.36
C PHE A 26 2.57 -22.21 0.57
N ASP A 27 2.93 -22.23 1.85
CA ASP A 27 2.35 -23.14 2.85
C ASP A 27 1.01 -22.62 3.43
N ARG A 28 0.56 -21.44 2.99
CA ARG A 28 -0.64 -20.70 3.42
C ARG A 28 -0.56 -20.21 4.86
N ARG A 29 0.63 -20.09 5.42
CA ARG A 29 0.94 -19.44 6.69
C ARG A 29 1.96 -18.34 6.43
N ILE A 30 2.22 -17.58 7.47
CA ILE A 30 3.30 -16.59 7.47
C ILE A 30 4.20 -16.94 8.64
N SER A 31 5.40 -17.39 8.32
CA SER A 31 6.45 -17.55 9.31
C SER A 31 6.98 -16.19 9.77
N ARG A 32 7.68 -16.18 10.91
CA ARG A 32 8.34 -14.96 11.41
C ARG A 32 9.34 -14.40 10.40
N ASP A 33 10.09 -15.27 9.74
CA ASP A 33 11.15 -14.86 8.80
C ASP A 33 10.55 -14.28 7.51
N GLU A 34 9.41 -14.80 7.06
CA GLU A 34 8.66 -14.23 5.93
C GLU A 34 8.09 -12.86 6.26
N ALA A 35 7.46 -12.71 7.44
CA ALA A 35 6.98 -11.42 7.89
C ALA A 35 8.12 -10.39 7.95
N ILE A 36 9.29 -10.77 8.49
CA ILE A 36 10.47 -9.91 8.57
C ILE A 36 11.01 -9.57 7.17
N ARG A 37 11.11 -10.55 6.28
CA ARG A 37 11.59 -10.33 4.90
C ARG A 37 10.68 -9.36 4.16
N ALA A 38 9.38 -9.56 4.24
CA ALA A 38 8.39 -8.71 3.59
C ALA A 38 8.41 -7.29 4.19
N ALA A 39 8.49 -7.16 5.52
CA ALA A 39 8.62 -5.86 6.19
C ALA A 39 9.89 -5.11 5.77
N ARG A 40 11.05 -5.79 5.71
CA ARG A 40 12.32 -5.19 5.25
C ARG A 40 12.24 -4.70 3.82
N SER A 41 11.70 -5.51 2.91
CA SER A 41 11.51 -5.13 1.50
C SER A 41 10.67 -3.85 1.37
N ARG A 42 9.53 -3.81 2.05
CA ARG A 42 8.64 -2.65 2.06
C ARG A 42 9.27 -1.41 2.69
N PHE A 43 10.00 -1.60 3.79
CA PHE A 43 10.71 -0.51 4.45
C PHE A 43 11.75 0.10 3.52
N THR A 44 12.58 -0.70 2.86
CA THR A 44 13.59 -0.23 1.90
C THR A 44 12.97 0.50 0.70
N LEU A 45 11.74 0.16 0.30
CA LEU A 45 11.03 0.90 -0.75
C LEU A 45 10.51 2.27 -0.28
N LEU A 46 10.29 2.45 1.03
CA LEU A 46 9.72 3.66 1.63
C LEU A 46 10.79 4.59 2.23
N ASP A 47 11.86 4.04 2.79
CA ASP A 47 13.01 4.76 3.35
C ASP A 47 13.90 5.25 2.21
N SER A 48 13.49 6.38 1.64
CA SER A 48 14.05 6.91 0.39
C SER A 48 15.42 7.55 0.58
N ASP A 49 15.69 8.07 1.78
CA ASP A 49 16.98 8.67 2.15
C ASP A 49 17.95 7.66 2.78
N GLY A 50 17.46 6.49 3.18
CA GLY A 50 18.28 5.40 3.72
C GLY A 50 18.76 5.66 5.14
N ASP A 51 18.10 6.56 5.88
CA ASP A 51 18.46 6.90 7.27
C ASP A 51 17.96 5.87 8.30
N GLY A 52 17.23 4.85 7.84
CA GLY A 52 16.68 3.79 8.66
C GLY A 52 15.43 4.22 9.43
N ARG A 53 14.77 5.30 9.04
CA ARG A 53 13.51 5.77 9.61
C ARG A 53 12.50 6.03 8.48
N LEU A 54 11.22 6.12 8.86
CA LEU A 54 10.18 6.60 7.96
C LEU A 54 9.63 7.91 8.50
N ARG A 55 9.73 8.96 7.69
CA ARG A 55 9.18 10.28 7.94
C ARG A 55 7.96 10.49 7.07
N LEU A 56 7.04 11.34 7.52
CA LEU A 56 5.84 11.65 6.75
C LEU A 56 6.15 12.14 5.32
N ALA A 57 7.26 12.86 5.13
CA ALA A 57 7.70 13.35 3.83
C ALA A 57 8.05 12.25 2.83
N GLU A 58 8.35 11.04 3.30
CA GLU A 58 8.71 9.88 2.47
C GLU A 58 7.51 9.00 2.15
N LEU A 59 6.45 9.09 2.95
CA LEU A 59 5.27 8.26 2.78
C LEU A 59 4.39 8.80 1.65
N PRO A 60 4.09 8.00 0.62
CA PRO A 60 3.11 8.39 -0.38
C PRO A 60 1.71 8.44 0.25
N ARG A 61 0.83 9.26 -0.33
CA ARG A 61 -0.59 9.19 0.00
C ARG A 61 -1.18 7.88 -0.50
N THR A 62 -1.99 7.24 0.32
CA THR A 62 -2.77 6.08 -0.12
C THR A 62 -3.85 6.52 -1.12
N PRO A 63 -4.30 5.65 -2.03
CA PRO A 63 -5.40 5.99 -2.92
C PRO A 63 -6.70 6.38 -2.19
N ALA A 64 -6.96 5.81 -1.01
CA ALA A 64 -8.10 6.20 -0.18
C ALA A 64 -7.98 7.63 0.35
N GLN A 65 -6.78 8.05 0.76
CA GLN A 65 -6.53 9.44 1.18
C GLN A 65 -6.76 10.42 0.03
N GLY A 66 -6.28 10.09 -1.18
CA GLY A 66 -6.48 10.94 -2.36
C GLY A 66 -7.95 11.16 -2.73
N ARG A 67 -8.83 10.17 -2.48
CA ARG A 67 -10.27 10.27 -2.80
C ARG A 67 -11.07 11.12 -1.82
N GLY A 68 -10.61 11.26 -0.56
CA GLY A 68 -11.30 12.06 0.45
C GLY A 68 -11.07 13.57 0.29
N GLU A 69 -10.07 13.95 -0.50
CA GLU A 69 -9.60 15.33 -0.68
C GLU A 69 -10.09 15.94 -2.01
N ASP A 70 -10.62 15.11 -2.93
CA ASP A 70 -11.28 15.59 -4.14
C ASP A 70 -12.52 16.43 -3.75
N PRO A 71 -12.71 17.66 -4.30
CA PRO A 71 -13.94 18.41 -4.09
C PRO A 71 -15.13 17.55 -4.53
N PRO A 72 -16.32 17.71 -3.89
CA PRO A 72 -17.48 16.89 -4.21
C PRO A 72 -17.68 16.91 -5.71
N ARG A 73 -17.64 15.72 -6.34
CA ARG A 73 -17.95 15.58 -7.76
C ARG A 73 -19.34 16.16 -7.96
N THR A 74 -19.42 17.28 -8.67
CA THR A 74 -20.71 17.88 -9.03
C THR A 74 -21.52 16.78 -9.71
N PRO A 75 -22.71 16.42 -9.21
CA PRO A 75 -23.51 15.39 -9.87
C PRO A 75 -23.78 15.85 -11.31
N PRO A 76 -23.76 14.94 -12.30
CA PRO A 76 -24.05 15.31 -13.67
C PRO A 76 -25.46 15.90 -13.70
N THR A 77 -25.59 17.15 -14.18
CA THR A 77 -26.87 17.75 -14.53
C THR A 77 -27.57 16.82 -15.53
N ARG A 78 -28.56 16.07 -15.05
CA ARG A 78 -29.45 15.29 -15.89
C ARG A 78 -30.30 16.28 -16.69
N ARG A 79 -30.03 16.40 -17.99
CA ARG A 79 -30.94 17.04 -18.95
C ARG A 79 -32.04 16.08 -19.35
#